data_AF-A0A401U9D1-F1
#
_entry.id   AF-A0A401U9D1-F1
#
_cell.length_a   1.000
_cell.length_b   1.000
_cell.length_c   1.000
_cell.angle_alpha   90.00
_cell.angle_beta   90.00
_cell.angle_gamma   90.00
#
_symmetry.space_group_name_H-M   'P 1'
#
loop_
_entity.id
_entity.type
_entity.pdbx_description
1 polymer ?
#
loop_
_entity_poly.entity_id
_entity_poly.type
_entity_poly.pdbx_seq_one_letter_code
_entity_poly.pdbx_strand_id
1 'polypeptide(L)'
;MKKVLFIDRDGTLIIEPPDQQIDSLEKLEFYPGVFAGLSQVVAANAFELVMVTNQDGLGTNSFPEDTFWPAQNKMLKTLSNENINFSAVHVDRSFPHENKATRKPGTAMLTQYFSKDYDLNASFVIGDRITDIELAKNLGCKGILINDGSLLQTLKEKSLEEYCSLITGSWLEIATFLIKPARKAEHVRKTKETDIKISLNLDGTGIANNKTGLGFFDHMLDQLAKHGNIDLAVDVKGDLHIDEHHTIEDTALAIGEAFGKALGDKRGIERYGYCLPMDDCLAQAAIDFGGRPWLVWEAEFKREKIGEMPTEMFFHFFKSFSDASKCNLNIKAEGNNEHHKIEAIFKAFAKSIKMALKREGNELPTTKGII
;
A
#
# COMPACT_ATOMS: atom_id res chain seq x y z
N MET A 1 -7.85 -9.06 -18.31
CA MET A 1 -7.46 -10.40 -17.84
C MET A 1 -7.71 -10.46 -16.35
N LYS A 2 -8.31 -11.55 -15.85
CA LYS A 2 -8.58 -11.78 -14.43
C LYS A 2 -7.28 -12.14 -13.72
N LYS A 3 -7.11 -11.67 -12.49
CA LYS A 3 -6.02 -12.11 -11.61
C LYS A 3 -6.57 -13.17 -10.67
N VAL A 4 -5.77 -14.17 -10.34
CA VAL A 4 -6.17 -15.27 -9.46
C VAL A 4 -5.31 -15.25 -8.21
N LEU A 5 -5.95 -15.54 -7.08
CA LEU A 5 -5.27 -15.84 -5.84
C LEU A 5 -5.50 -17.33 -5.54
N PHE A 6 -4.47 -18.13 -5.78
CA PHE A 6 -4.45 -19.55 -5.42
C PHE A 6 -4.05 -19.66 -3.96
N ILE A 7 -4.89 -20.27 -3.14
CA ILE A 7 -4.70 -20.30 -1.70
C ILE A 7 -4.66 -21.76 -1.24
N ASP A 8 -3.60 -22.14 -0.54
CA ASP A 8 -3.60 -23.42 0.17
C ASP A 8 -4.60 -23.40 1.33
N ARG A 9 -5.09 -24.57 1.67
CA ARG A 9 -6.01 -24.74 2.79
C ARG A 9 -5.23 -24.82 4.10
N ASP A 10 -4.44 -25.88 4.24
CA ASP A 10 -3.78 -26.25 5.49
C ASP A 10 -2.55 -25.35 5.68
N GLY A 11 -2.27 -24.95 6.93
CA GLY A 11 -1.21 -23.99 7.25
C GLY A 11 -1.45 -22.54 6.78
N THR A 12 -2.51 -22.29 6.00
CA THR A 12 -2.76 -21.01 5.35
C THR A 12 -4.13 -20.42 5.70
N LEU A 13 -5.22 -21.13 5.40
CA LEU A 13 -6.58 -20.73 5.81
C LEU A 13 -6.91 -21.25 7.22
N ILE A 14 -6.39 -22.43 7.53
CA ILE A 14 -6.58 -23.14 8.79
C ILE A 14 -5.23 -23.61 9.34
N ILE A 15 -5.16 -23.84 10.64
CA ILE A 15 -3.98 -24.42 11.28
C ILE A 15 -3.90 -25.90 10.92
N GLU A 16 -2.74 -26.34 10.42
CA GLU A 16 -2.50 -27.75 10.15
C GLU A 16 -2.25 -28.50 11.47
N PRO A 17 -2.97 -29.59 11.77
CA PRO A 17 -2.79 -30.34 12.99
C PRO A 17 -1.52 -31.20 12.91
N PRO A 18 -0.98 -31.69 14.04
CA PRO A 18 0.25 -32.49 14.05
C PRO A 18 0.20 -33.75 13.18
N ASP A 19 -0.99 -34.36 13.02
CA ASP A 19 -1.21 -35.53 12.18
C ASP A 19 -1.52 -35.18 10.71
N GLN A 20 -1.54 -33.88 10.37
CA GLN A 20 -1.78 -33.34 9.03
C GLN A 20 -3.13 -33.75 8.42
N GLN A 21 -4.09 -34.15 9.26
CA GLN A 21 -5.43 -34.55 8.83
C GLN A 21 -6.51 -33.80 9.60
N ILE A 22 -7.23 -32.94 8.89
CA ILE A 22 -8.45 -32.28 9.38
C ILE A 22 -9.66 -33.16 9.04
N ASP A 23 -9.92 -34.15 9.89
CA ASP A 23 -10.94 -35.19 9.76
C ASP A 23 -12.08 -35.06 10.80
N SER A 24 -12.07 -33.96 11.58
CA SER A 24 -13.10 -33.65 12.58
C SER A 24 -13.29 -32.13 12.72
N LEU A 25 -14.42 -31.72 13.29
CA LEU A 25 -14.71 -30.28 13.52
C LEU A 25 -13.88 -29.69 14.67
N GLU A 26 -13.46 -30.53 15.62
CA GLU A 26 -12.63 -30.14 16.76
C GLU A 26 -11.21 -29.75 16.32
N LYS A 27 -10.71 -30.34 15.23
CA LYS A 27 -9.43 -29.98 14.62
C LYS A 27 -9.50 -28.74 13.74
N LEU A 28 -10.70 -28.28 13.38
CA LEU A 28 -10.87 -27.12 12.51
C LEU A 28 -10.59 -25.81 13.27
N GLU A 29 -9.37 -25.32 13.12
CA GLU A 29 -8.94 -24.04 13.68
C GLU A 29 -8.54 -23.08 12.55
N PHE A 30 -9.10 -21.87 12.52
CA PHE A 30 -8.77 -20.88 11.50
C PHE A 30 -7.42 -20.21 11.77
N TYR A 31 -6.66 -19.94 10.70
CA TYR A 31 -5.41 -19.23 10.83
C TYR A 31 -5.64 -17.79 11.38
N PRO A 32 -4.85 -17.30 12.35
CA PRO A 32 -5.02 -15.97 12.92
C PRO A 32 -5.10 -14.85 11.87
N GLY A 33 -6.12 -14.01 11.97
CA GLY A 33 -6.32 -12.86 11.07
C GLY A 33 -6.81 -13.19 9.66
N VAL A 34 -7.06 -14.47 9.32
CA VAL A 34 -7.49 -14.90 7.98
C VAL A 34 -8.73 -14.16 7.49
N PHE A 35 -9.74 -14.00 8.35
CA PHE A 35 -10.98 -13.30 8.00
C PHE A 35 -10.71 -11.81 7.71
N ALA A 36 -9.99 -11.12 8.60
CA ALA A 36 -9.70 -9.70 8.42
C ALA A 36 -8.85 -9.41 7.17
N GLY A 37 -7.88 -10.29 6.87
CA GLY A 37 -7.04 -10.18 5.68
C GLY A 37 -7.83 -10.47 4.40
N LEU A 38 -8.50 -11.62 4.32
CA LEU A 38 -9.27 -12.00 3.13
C LEU A 38 -10.42 -11.05 2.85
N SER A 39 -11.13 -10.56 3.86
CA SER A 39 -12.21 -9.58 3.66
C SER A 39 -11.70 -8.28 3.02
N GLN A 40 -10.48 -7.83 3.35
CA GLN A 40 -9.86 -6.68 2.66
C GLN A 40 -9.51 -6.99 1.21
N VAL A 41 -8.97 -8.18 0.94
CA VAL A 41 -8.64 -8.63 -0.43
C VAL A 41 -9.91 -8.73 -1.28
N VAL A 42 -10.98 -9.31 -0.75
CA VAL A 42 -12.29 -9.42 -1.41
C VAL A 42 -12.92 -8.06 -1.63
N ALA A 43 -12.89 -7.17 -0.62
CA ALA A 43 -13.42 -5.81 -0.74
C ALA A 43 -12.69 -4.97 -1.81
N ALA A 44 -11.38 -5.21 -2.00
CA ALA A 44 -10.61 -4.60 -3.08
C ALA A 44 -11.00 -5.12 -4.48
N ASN A 45 -11.71 -6.25 -4.56
CA ASN A 45 -12.20 -6.90 -5.79
C ASN A 45 -11.11 -7.06 -6.86
N ALA A 46 -9.89 -7.39 -6.40
CA ALA A 46 -8.70 -7.45 -7.27
C ALA A 46 -8.41 -8.85 -7.81
N PHE A 47 -8.93 -9.90 -7.15
CA PHE A 47 -8.59 -11.30 -7.44
C PHE A 47 -9.82 -12.21 -7.45
N GLU A 48 -9.81 -13.19 -8.33
CA GLU A 48 -10.65 -14.39 -8.24
C GLU A 48 -9.98 -15.37 -7.26
N LEU A 49 -10.71 -15.81 -6.22
CA LEU A 49 -10.16 -16.73 -5.21
C LEU A 49 -10.31 -18.18 -5.67
N VAL A 50 -9.23 -18.95 -5.58
CA VAL A 50 -9.18 -20.38 -5.92
C VAL A 50 -8.45 -21.12 -4.80
N MET A 51 -9.05 -22.19 -4.29
CA MET A 51 -8.39 -23.03 -3.28
C MET A 51 -7.68 -24.19 -3.96
N VAL A 52 -6.44 -24.48 -3.56
CA VAL A 52 -5.66 -25.60 -4.09
C VAL A 52 -4.96 -26.33 -2.96
N THR A 53 -5.37 -27.56 -2.68
CA THR A 53 -4.87 -28.33 -1.54
C THR A 53 -4.54 -29.78 -1.92
N ASN A 54 -3.54 -30.33 -1.24
CA ASN A 54 -3.16 -31.74 -1.30
C ASN A 54 -3.69 -32.43 -0.04
N GLN A 55 -4.51 -33.48 -0.19
CA GLN A 55 -5.10 -34.24 0.91
C GLN A 55 -4.65 -35.70 0.81
N ASP A 56 -3.58 -36.03 1.53
CA ASP A 56 -2.88 -37.31 1.43
C ASP A 56 -3.81 -38.50 1.73
N GLY A 57 -4.10 -39.28 0.69
CA GLY A 57 -4.92 -40.49 0.82
C GLY A 57 -6.41 -40.24 0.99
N LEU A 58 -6.93 -39.05 0.63
CA LEU A 58 -8.36 -38.76 0.70
C LEU A 58 -9.18 -39.77 -0.13
N GLY A 59 -10.13 -40.44 0.54
CA GLY A 59 -10.93 -41.52 -0.03
C GLY A 59 -10.37 -42.92 0.21
N THR A 60 -9.26 -43.06 0.93
CA THR A 60 -8.74 -44.35 1.39
C THR A 60 -9.20 -44.64 2.83
N ASN A 61 -8.92 -45.84 3.34
CA ASN A 61 -9.22 -46.19 4.73
C ASN A 61 -8.47 -45.33 5.76
N SER A 62 -7.32 -44.75 5.40
CA SER A 62 -6.56 -43.88 6.30
C SER A 62 -7.05 -42.43 6.28
N PHE A 63 -7.85 -42.04 5.30
CA PHE A 63 -8.53 -40.73 5.30
C PHE A 63 -9.85 -40.78 4.52
N PRO A 64 -10.92 -41.31 5.13
CA PRO A 64 -12.21 -41.45 4.49
C PRO A 64 -12.85 -40.11 4.08
N GLU A 65 -13.66 -40.11 3.01
CA GLU A 65 -14.32 -38.88 2.55
C GLU A 65 -15.34 -38.31 3.56
N ASP A 66 -16.02 -39.19 4.28
CA ASP A 66 -17.05 -38.81 5.26
C ASP A 66 -16.49 -38.12 6.50
N THR A 67 -15.19 -38.24 6.77
CA THR A 67 -14.49 -37.49 7.83
C THR A 67 -13.92 -36.16 7.32
N PHE A 68 -13.48 -36.08 6.05
CA PHE A 68 -12.97 -34.85 5.45
C PHE A 68 -14.05 -33.80 5.16
N TRP A 69 -15.13 -34.20 4.46
CA TRP A 69 -16.13 -33.26 3.92
C TRP A 69 -16.84 -32.40 4.98
N PRO A 70 -17.20 -32.89 6.18
CA PRO A 70 -17.83 -32.08 7.21
C PRO A 70 -17.00 -30.85 7.61
N ALA A 71 -15.70 -31.04 7.86
CA ALA A 71 -14.79 -29.96 8.23
C ALA A 71 -14.52 -29.00 7.05
N GLN A 72 -14.29 -29.55 5.85
CA GLN A 72 -14.11 -28.76 4.63
C GLN A 72 -15.32 -27.86 4.35
N ASN A 73 -16.53 -28.40 4.42
CA ASN A 73 -17.76 -27.66 4.17
C ASN A 73 -18.04 -26.64 5.26
N LYS A 74 -17.74 -26.95 6.53
CA LYS A 74 -17.88 -25.98 7.62
C LYS A 74 -16.93 -24.79 7.46
N MET A 75 -15.69 -25.05 7.03
CA MET A 75 -14.71 -24.01 6.73
C MET A 75 -15.21 -23.08 5.61
N LEU A 76 -15.59 -23.66 4.46
CA LEU A 76 -16.12 -22.91 3.32
C LEU A 76 -17.38 -22.12 3.70
N LYS A 77 -18.29 -22.72 4.48
CA LYS A 77 -19.51 -22.04 4.94
C LYS A 77 -19.18 -20.84 5.82
N THR A 78 -18.25 -20.98 6.76
CA THR A 78 -17.81 -19.89 7.64
C THR A 78 -17.20 -18.75 6.83
N LEU A 79 -16.30 -19.05 5.87
CA LEU A 79 -15.72 -18.03 4.97
C LEU A 79 -16.80 -17.34 4.12
N SER A 80 -17.75 -18.10 3.57
CA SER A 80 -18.84 -17.54 2.77
C SER A 80 -19.75 -16.59 3.56
N ASN A 81 -19.92 -16.82 4.87
CA ASN A 81 -20.71 -15.94 5.74
C ASN A 81 -20.03 -14.56 5.91
N GLU A 82 -18.72 -14.47 5.68
CA GLU A 82 -17.95 -13.22 5.63
C GLU A 82 -17.80 -12.68 4.19
N ASN A 83 -18.61 -13.17 3.25
CA ASN A 83 -18.54 -12.88 1.81
C ASN A 83 -17.25 -13.35 1.10
N ILE A 84 -16.45 -14.21 1.74
CA ILE A 84 -15.25 -14.79 1.14
C ILE A 84 -15.66 -16.06 0.38
N ASN A 85 -15.80 -15.94 -0.93
CA ASN A 85 -16.26 -17.03 -1.79
C ASN A 85 -15.14 -17.49 -2.73
N PHE A 86 -14.89 -18.79 -2.76
CA PHE A 86 -13.97 -19.41 -3.71
C PHE A 86 -14.71 -19.77 -4.99
N SER A 87 -14.15 -19.35 -6.12
CA SER A 87 -14.67 -19.66 -7.45
C SER A 87 -14.48 -21.14 -7.82
N ALA A 88 -13.44 -21.76 -7.28
CA ALA A 88 -13.13 -23.17 -7.45
C ALA A 88 -12.33 -23.69 -6.24
N VAL A 89 -12.47 -24.99 -5.98
CA VAL A 89 -11.72 -25.74 -4.97
C VAL A 89 -11.13 -26.97 -5.65
N HIS A 90 -9.80 -27.02 -5.75
CA HIS A 90 -9.06 -28.14 -6.34
C HIS A 90 -8.41 -28.95 -5.23
N VAL A 91 -8.75 -30.24 -5.15
CA VAL A 91 -8.28 -31.17 -4.12
C VAL A 91 -7.56 -32.33 -4.79
N ASP A 92 -6.24 -32.39 -4.64
CA ASP A 92 -5.49 -33.60 -4.99
C ASP A 92 -5.57 -34.60 -3.85
N ARG A 93 -5.76 -35.88 -4.17
CA ARG A 93 -6.00 -36.95 -3.19
C ARG A 93 -4.81 -37.90 -3.04
N SER A 94 -3.80 -37.75 -3.88
CA SER A 94 -2.70 -38.68 -4.01
C SER A 94 -1.67 -38.50 -2.91
N PHE A 95 -0.91 -39.55 -2.62
CA PHE A 95 0.25 -39.45 -1.73
C PHE A 95 1.47 -38.86 -2.45
N PRO A 96 2.43 -38.26 -1.72
CA PRO A 96 3.68 -37.74 -2.30
C PRO A 96 4.44 -38.75 -3.17
N HIS A 97 4.50 -40.03 -2.75
CA HIS A 97 5.25 -41.08 -3.45
C HIS A 97 4.64 -41.48 -4.80
N GLU A 98 3.37 -41.13 -5.06
CA GLU A 98 2.70 -41.42 -6.32
C GLU A 98 3.07 -40.43 -7.44
N ASN A 99 3.71 -39.31 -7.11
CA ASN A 99 4.24 -38.32 -8.05
C ASN A 99 3.24 -37.89 -9.14
N LYS A 100 1.96 -37.72 -8.78
CA LYS A 100 0.92 -37.30 -9.72
C LYS A 100 1.11 -35.85 -10.15
N ALA A 101 0.93 -35.56 -11.43
CA ALA A 101 0.99 -34.20 -11.97
C ALA A 101 -0.12 -33.26 -11.46
N THR A 102 -1.16 -33.83 -10.85
CA THR A 102 -2.26 -33.10 -10.20
C THR A 102 -1.90 -32.60 -8.81
N ARG A 103 -0.95 -33.25 -8.13
CA ARG A 103 -0.48 -32.89 -6.78
C ARG A 103 0.45 -31.69 -6.85
N LYS A 104 0.26 -30.68 -5.99
CA LYS A 104 1.21 -29.56 -5.87
C LYS A 104 2.62 -30.11 -5.60
N PRO A 105 3.66 -29.63 -6.31
CA PRO A 105 3.69 -28.41 -7.15
C PRO A 105 3.23 -28.59 -8.62
N GLY A 106 2.70 -29.75 -8.99
CA GLY A 106 2.13 -30.01 -10.31
C GLY A 106 0.88 -29.15 -10.61
N THR A 107 0.67 -28.86 -11.89
CA THR A 107 -0.34 -27.89 -12.37
C THR A 107 -1.51 -28.56 -13.10
N ALA A 108 -1.60 -29.89 -13.14
CA ALA A 108 -2.56 -30.57 -14.01
C ALA A 108 -4.02 -30.27 -13.67
N MET A 109 -4.36 -30.00 -12.40
CA MET A 109 -5.71 -29.55 -11.99
C MET A 109 -6.00 -28.09 -12.36
N LEU A 110 -4.97 -27.31 -12.70
CA LEU A 110 -5.03 -25.86 -12.87
C LEU A 110 -4.86 -25.43 -14.34
N THR A 111 -4.90 -26.38 -15.28
CA THR A 111 -4.66 -26.14 -16.71
C THR A 111 -5.58 -25.07 -17.32
N GLN A 112 -6.80 -24.93 -16.80
CA GLN A 112 -7.76 -23.90 -17.26
C GLN A 112 -7.27 -22.45 -17.06
N TYR A 113 -6.40 -22.20 -16.07
CA TYR A 113 -5.93 -20.86 -15.73
C TYR A 113 -4.80 -20.37 -16.65
N PHE A 114 -4.25 -21.23 -17.53
CA PHE A 114 -3.29 -20.83 -18.58
C PHE A 114 -3.97 -20.22 -19.81
N SER A 115 -5.29 -20.07 -19.79
CA SER A 115 -6.04 -19.39 -20.85
C SER A 115 -5.74 -17.88 -20.88
N LYS A 116 -6.01 -17.25 -22.02
CA LYS A 116 -5.81 -15.79 -22.22
C LYS A 116 -6.72 -14.92 -21.34
N ASP A 117 -7.70 -15.53 -20.68
CA ASP A 117 -8.61 -14.82 -19.79
C ASP A 117 -7.92 -14.41 -18.48
N TYR A 118 -6.83 -15.08 -18.10
CA TYR A 118 -6.12 -14.88 -16.84
C TYR A 118 -4.74 -14.23 -17.03
N ASP A 119 -4.36 -13.36 -16.10
CA ASP A 119 -3.05 -12.71 -16.00
C ASP A 119 -2.26 -13.37 -14.86
N LEU A 120 -1.58 -14.48 -15.18
CA LEU A 120 -0.82 -15.24 -14.20
C LEU A 120 0.39 -14.46 -13.66
N ASN A 121 1.00 -13.58 -14.47
CA ASN A 121 2.11 -12.74 -14.01
C ASN A 121 1.70 -11.79 -12.88
N ALA A 122 0.43 -11.35 -12.86
CA ALA A 122 -0.15 -10.53 -11.81
C ALA A 122 -0.98 -11.34 -10.78
N SER A 123 -0.87 -12.66 -10.80
CA SER A 123 -1.54 -13.59 -9.87
C SER A 123 -0.57 -14.09 -8.80
N PHE A 124 -1.09 -14.71 -7.74
CA PHE A 124 -0.28 -15.21 -6.63
C PHE A 124 -0.73 -16.58 -6.14
N VAL A 125 0.22 -17.37 -5.64
CA VAL A 125 -0.04 -18.52 -4.75
C VAL A 125 0.28 -18.11 -3.32
N ILE A 126 -0.61 -18.40 -2.37
CA ILE A 126 -0.36 -18.28 -0.93
C ILE A 126 -0.32 -19.69 -0.34
N GLY A 127 0.74 -20.01 0.37
CA GLY A 127 0.90 -21.29 1.07
C GLY A 127 1.94 -21.19 2.17
N ASP A 128 2.05 -22.21 3.01
CA ASP A 128 3.02 -22.30 4.10
C ASP A 128 4.24 -23.18 3.75
N ARG A 129 4.18 -23.93 2.63
CA ARG A 129 5.23 -24.87 2.23
C ARG A 129 5.99 -24.41 1.00
N ILE A 130 7.20 -24.94 0.85
CA ILE A 130 8.05 -24.71 -0.35
C ILE A 130 7.35 -25.18 -1.63
N THR A 131 6.53 -26.23 -1.54
CA THR A 131 5.76 -26.75 -2.67
C THR A 131 4.76 -25.74 -3.23
N ASP A 132 4.30 -24.77 -2.44
CA ASP A 132 3.41 -23.70 -2.91
C ASP A 132 4.18 -22.64 -3.71
N ILE A 133 5.42 -22.36 -3.32
CA ILE A 133 6.32 -21.48 -4.09
C ILE A 133 6.78 -22.17 -5.39
N GLU A 134 7.02 -23.49 -5.34
CA GLU A 134 7.26 -24.29 -6.55
C GLU A 134 6.03 -24.30 -7.48
N LEU A 135 4.81 -24.39 -6.91
CA LEU A 135 3.58 -24.25 -7.68
C LEU A 135 3.50 -22.88 -8.36
N ALA A 136 3.80 -21.80 -7.62
CA ALA A 136 3.79 -20.44 -8.16
C ALA A 136 4.70 -20.32 -9.38
N LYS A 137 5.93 -20.84 -9.25
CA LYS A 137 6.89 -20.94 -10.36
C LYS A 137 6.30 -21.70 -11.54
N ASN A 138 5.70 -22.86 -11.32
CA ASN A 138 5.16 -23.71 -12.39
C ASN A 138 3.93 -23.09 -13.08
N LEU A 139 3.17 -22.24 -12.37
CA LEU A 139 2.08 -21.44 -12.93
C LEU A 139 2.59 -20.19 -13.68
N GLY A 140 3.85 -19.79 -13.48
CA GLY A 140 4.38 -18.53 -14.01
C GLY A 140 3.91 -17.30 -13.22
N CYS A 141 3.53 -17.48 -11.96
CA CYS A 141 3.13 -16.41 -11.06
C CYS A 141 4.11 -16.25 -9.90
N LYS A 142 3.81 -15.37 -8.94
CA LYS A 142 4.60 -15.21 -7.71
C LYS A 142 3.94 -15.93 -6.53
N GLY A 143 4.74 -16.25 -5.52
CA GLY A 143 4.32 -16.90 -4.28
C GLY A 143 4.43 -15.98 -3.08
N ILE A 144 3.57 -16.18 -2.10
CA ILE A 144 3.61 -15.58 -0.76
C ILE A 144 3.70 -16.74 0.23
N LEU A 145 4.78 -16.77 1.01
CA LEU A 145 5.06 -17.85 1.95
C LEU A 145 4.62 -17.46 3.36
N ILE A 146 3.68 -18.20 3.94
CA ILE A 146 3.27 -18.05 5.33
C ILE A 146 4.27 -18.78 6.22
N ASN A 147 5.27 -18.04 6.71
CA ASN A 147 6.37 -18.60 7.50
C ASN A 147 7.07 -17.51 8.33
N ASP A 148 7.80 -17.92 9.37
CA ASP A 148 8.60 -17.07 10.26
C ASP A 148 10.02 -16.76 9.73
N GLY A 149 10.33 -17.20 8.51
CA GLY A 149 11.64 -17.07 7.89
C GLY A 149 12.52 -18.32 8.04
N SER A 150 12.09 -19.33 8.81
CA SER A 150 12.80 -20.62 8.93
C SER A 150 13.06 -21.32 7.59
N LEU A 151 12.24 -21.05 6.56
CA LEU A 151 12.36 -21.65 5.23
C LEU A 151 13.24 -20.87 4.24
N LEU A 152 13.84 -19.75 4.64
CA LEU A 152 14.68 -18.91 3.78
C LEU A 152 15.86 -19.67 3.15
N GLN A 153 16.52 -20.51 3.94
CA GLN A 153 17.67 -21.29 3.45
C GLN A 153 17.23 -22.32 2.40
N THR A 154 16.10 -22.99 2.63
CA THR A 154 15.54 -23.96 1.68
C THR A 154 15.12 -23.29 0.36
N LEU A 155 14.57 -22.07 0.41
CA LEU A 155 14.26 -21.28 -0.79
C LEU A 155 15.51 -21.01 -1.63
N LYS A 156 16.63 -20.64 -0.99
CA LYS A 156 17.93 -20.43 -1.64
C LYS A 156 18.44 -21.69 -2.32
N GLU A 157 18.48 -22.79 -1.57
CA GLU A 157 18.99 -24.07 -2.06
C GLU A 157 18.21 -24.59 -3.27
N LYS A 158 16.89 -24.35 -3.30
CA LYS A 158 16.02 -24.71 -4.42
C LYS A 158 15.93 -23.65 -5.52
N SER A 159 16.65 -22.53 -5.39
CA SER A 159 16.61 -21.40 -6.34
C SER A 159 15.19 -20.88 -6.59
N LEU A 160 14.43 -20.68 -5.51
CA LEU A 160 13.04 -20.22 -5.53
C LEU A 160 12.84 -18.79 -5.05
N GLU A 161 13.90 -18.12 -4.59
CA GLU A 161 13.84 -16.76 -4.03
C GLU A 161 13.18 -15.75 -4.99
N GLU A 162 13.47 -15.84 -6.28
CA GLU A 162 12.88 -14.93 -7.28
C GLU A 162 11.37 -15.09 -7.42
N TYR A 163 10.80 -16.25 -7.06
CA TYR A 163 9.37 -16.52 -7.15
C TYR A 163 8.64 -16.17 -5.85
N CYS A 164 9.33 -16.05 -4.72
CA CYS A 164 8.74 -15.70 -3.43
C CYS A 164 8.77 -14.17 -3.22
N SER A 165 7.61 -13.51 -3.27
CA SER A 165 7.53 -12.04 -3.18
C SER A 165 7.35 -11.51 -1.75
N LEU A 166 6.86 -12.34 -0.84
CA LEU A 166 6.64 -11.98 0.56
C LEU A 166 6.76 -13.22 1.44
N ILE A 167 7.38 -13.07 2.61
CA ILE A 167 7.42 -14.08 3.67
C ILE A 167 6.89 -13.41 4.93
N THR A 168 5.79 -13.91 5.49
CA THR A 168 5.15 -13.34 6.68
C THR A 168 4.21 -14.33 7.36
N GLY A 169 4.06 -14.26 8.67
CA GLY A 169 3.03 -15.00 9.41
C GLY A 169 1.69 -14.25 9.53
N SER A 170 1.51 -13.11 8.84
CA SER A 170 0.38 -12.20 9.05
C SER A 170 -0.51 -12.03 7.82
N TRP A 171 -1.77 -12.47 7.91
CA TRP A 171 -2.78 -12.24 6.87
C TRP A 171 -3.06 -10.76 6.58
N LEU A 172 -2.86 -9.87 7.56
CA LEU A 172 -3.03 -8.43 7.36
C LEU A 172 -1.88 -7.84 6.52
N GLU A 173 -0.66 -8.34 6.69
CA GLU A 173 0.48 -7.97 5.84
C GLU A 173 0.30 -8.50 4.42
N ILE A 174 -0.17 -9.74 4.28
CA ILE A 174 -0.51 -10.33 2.97
C ILE A 174 -1.58 -9.49 2.26
N ALA A 175 -2.67 -9.16 2.96
CA ALA A 175 -3.72 -8.33 2.40
C ALA A 175 -3.19 -6.95 1.97
N THR A 176 -2.39 -6.31 2.83
CA THR A 176 -1.76 -5.02 2.52
C THR A 176 -0.86 -5.12 1.30
N PHE A 177 -0.02 -6.15 1.20
CA PHE A 177 0.86 -6.38 0.06
C PHE A 177 0.07 -6.57 -1.25
N LEU A 178 -1.02 -7.33 -1.20
CA LEU A 178 -1.86 -7.63 -2.37
C LEU A 178 -2.67 -6.42 -2.86
N ILE A 179 -3.17 -5.59 -1.94
CA ILE A 179 -4.09 -4.48 -2.27
C ILE A 179 -3.39 -3.11 -2.33
N LYS A 180 -2.23 -2.95 -1.68
CA LYS A 180 -1.41 -1.74 -1.67
C LYS A 180 -0.01 -2.10 -2.19
N PRO A 181 0.15 -2.27 -3.52
CA PRO A 181 1.47 -2.48 -4.08
C PRO A 181 2.38 -1.30 -3.68
N ALA A 182 3.62 -1.62 -3.29
CA ALA A 182 4.56 -0.61 -2.80
C ALA A 182 4.74 0.51 -3.83
N ARG A 183 4.60 1.75 -3.38
CA ARG A 183 4.76 2.95 -4.21
C ARG A 183 6.24 3.23 -4.42
N LYS A 184 6.83 2.47 -5.35
CA LYS A 184 8.25 2.54 -5.70
C LYS A 184 8.46 3.18 -7.05
N ALA A 185 9.59 3.87 -7.21
CA ALA A 185 10.04 4.39 -8.49
C ALA A 185 11.55 4.32 -8.61
N GLU A 186 12.00 3.90 -9.79
CA GLU A 186 13.37 4.10 -10.28
C GLU A 186 13.33 5.20 -11.34
N HIS A 187 14.27 6.13 -11.28
CA HIS A 187 14.36 7.19 -12.27
C HIS A 187 15.82 7.56 -12.57
N VAL A 188 16.10 7.66 -13.87
CA VAL A 188 17.38 8.16 -14.38
C VAL A 188 17.13 9.44 -15.15
N ARG A 189 17.91 10.48 -14.87
CA ARG A 189 17.94 11.75 -15.61
C ARG A 189 19.38 12.04 -16.02
N LYS A 190 19.60 12.33 -17.30
CA LYS A 190 20.93 12.56 -17.85
C LYS A 190 20.96 13.75 -18.80
N THR A 191 21.88 14.67 -18.55
CA THR A 191 22.17 15.82 -19.40
C THR A 191 23.65 15.79 -19.80
N LYS A 192 24.18 16.90 -20.31
CA LYS A 192 25.63 17.07 -20.51
C LYS A 192 26.36 17.45 -19.22
N GLU A 193 25.64 17.94 -18.23
CA GLU A 193 26.16 18.47 -16.96
C GLU A 193 26.05 17.42 -15.85
N THR A 194 24.96 16.63 -15.82
CA THR A 194 24.68 15.66 -14.75
C THR A 194 24.21 14.29 -15.26
N ASP A 195 24.50 13.24 -14.49
CA ASP A 195 23.98 11.88 -14.65
C ASP A 195 23.48 11.37 -13.28
N ILE A 196 22.17 11.22 -13.12
CA ILE A 196 21.50 11.03 -11.83
C ILE A 196 20.64 9.78 -11.86
N LYS A 197 20.75 8.96 -10.81
CA LYS A 197 19.90 7.80 -10.55
C LYS A 197 19.24 7.91 -9.18
N ILE A 198 17.91 7.72 -9.16
CA ILE A 198 17.07 7.74 -7.96
C ILE A 198 16.37 6.39 -7.80
N SER A 199 16.42 5.84 -6.58
CA SER A 199 15.55 4.77 -6.10
C SER A 199 14.71 5.30 -4.95
N LEU A 200 13.39 5.20 -5.06
CA LEU A 200 12.44 5.75 -4.10
C LEU A 200 11.39 4.70 -3.71
N ASN A 201 11.13 4.57 -2.40
CA ASN A 201 9.99 3.84 -1.84
C ASN A 201 9.20 4.76 -0.91
N LEU A 202 7.98 5.16 -1.31
CA LEU A 202 7.12 6.03 -0.49
C LEU A 202 6.47 5.28 0.70
N ASP A 203 6.55 3.96 0.70
CA ASP A 203 6.10 3.07 1.79
C ASP A 203 7.31 2.46 2.51
N GLY A 204 8.32 3.29 2.77
CA GLY A 204 9.59 2.88 3.35
C GLY A 204 9.61 2.90 4.88
N THR A 205 10.83 2.77 5.42
CA THR A 205 11.10 2.81 6.87
C THR A 205 12.08 3.92 7.25
N GLY A 206 12.49 4.73 6.26
CA GLY A 206 13.44 5.83 6.44
C GLY A 206 14.89 5.44 6.15
N ILE A 207 15.12 4.41 5.33
CA ILE A 207 16.48 4.00 4.93
C ILE A 207 17.01 5.00 3.89
N ALA A 208 18.22 5.52 4.10
CA ALA A 208 18.85 6.49 3.22
C ALA A 208 20.20 6.00 2.69
N ASN A 209 20.47 6.24 1.40
CA ASN A 209 21.77 6.00 0.75
C ASN A 209 22.00 7.07 -0.33
N ASN A 210 22.33 8.28 0.12
CA ASN A 210 22.44 9.46 -0.73
C ASN A 210 23.91 9.81 -0.99
N LYS A 211 24.26 9.96 -2.28
CA LYS A 211 25.61 10.24 -2.77
C LYS A 211 25.53 11.27 -3.91
N THR A 212 25.44 12.53 -3.52
CA THR A 212 25.39 13.66 -4.47
C THR A 212 26.77 14.21 -4.81
N GLY A 213 27.80 13.84 -4.02
CA GLY A 213 29.12 14.47 -4.06
C GLY A 213 29.24 15.68 -3.12
N LEU A 214 28.14 16.07 -2.45
CA LEU A 214 28.05 17.20 -1.53
C LEU A 214 27.54 16.72 -0.16
N GLY A 215 28.45 16.51 0.81
CA GLY A 215 28.11 15.85 2.07
C GLY A 215 27.02 16.53 2.92
N PHE A 216 26.88 17.85 2.86
CA PHE A 216 25.78 18.54 3.54
C PHE A 216 24.42 18.29 2.86
N PHE A 217 24.41 18.20 1.53
CA PHE A 217 23.18 17.92 0.78
C PHE A 217 22.73 16.47 1.01
N ASP A 218 23.67 15.53 1.06
CA ASP A 218 23.39 14.13 1.44
C ASP A 218 22.72 14.06 2.82
N HIS A 219 23.22 14.80 3.81
CA HIS A 219 22.62 14.86 5.15
C HIS A 219 21.18 15.39 5.15
N MET A 220 20.86 16.38 4.32
CA MET A 220 19.49 16.90 4.19
C MET A 220 18.54 15.86 3.57
N LEU A 221 19.01 15.11 2.57
CA LEU A 221 18.25 14.03 1.96
C LEU A 221 18.03 12.86 2.93
N ASP A 222 18.98 12.60 3.83
CA ASP A 222 18.81 11.62 4.90
C ASP A 222 17.69 12.02 5.88
N GLN A 223 17.57 13.32 6.19
CA GLN A 223 16.46 13.83 7.02
C GLN A 223 15.11 13.64 6.32
N LEU A 224 15.06 13.92 5.01
CA LEU A 224 13.86 13.71 4.20
C LEU A 224 13.42 12.24 4.23
N ALA A 225 14.36 11.30 4.05
CA ALA A 225 14.10 9.87 4.16
C ALA A 225 13.57 9.51 5.55
N LYS A 226 14.32 9.91 6.59
CA LYS A 226 14.05 9.50 7.97
C LYS A 226 12.71 10.00 8.49
N HIS A 227 12.38 11.27 8.27
CA HIS A 227 11.15 11.88 8.80
C HIS A 227 9.96 11.71 7.86
N GLY A 228 10.20 11.44 6.58
CA GLY A 228 9.17 11.09 5.62
C GLY A 228 8.70 9.63 5.71
N ASN A 229 9.42 8.77 6.47
CA ASN A 229 9.26 7.31 6.42
C ASN A 229 9.29 6.78 4.98
N ILE A 230 10.23 7.31 4.18
CA ILE A 230 10.47 6.87 2.81
C ILE A 230 11.88 6.28 2.73
N ASP A 231 12.07 5.27 1.89
CA ASP A 231 13.43 4.83 1.57
C ASP A 231 13.90 5.59 0.33
N LEU A 232 15.08 6.20 0.40
CA LEU A 232 15.64 7.04 -0.65
C LEU A 232 17.11 6.70 -0.90
N ALA A 233 17.44 6.37 -2.15
CA ALA A 233 18.81 6.29 -2.61
C ALA A 233 19.04 7.21 -3.82
N VAL A 234 20.11 7.99 -3.77
CA VAL A 234 20.48 8.98 -4.77
C VAL A 234 21.94 8.78 -5.16
N ASP A 235 22.23 8.64 -6.45
CA ASP A 235 23.59 8.56 -7.00
C ASP A 235 23.73 9.61 -8.12
N VAL A 236 24.68 10.53 -7.97
CA VAL A 236 24.87 11.67 -8.88
C VAL A 236 26.31 11.74 -9.37
N LYS A 237 26.47 11.95 -10.67
CA LYS A 237 27.70 12.44 -11.29
C LYS A 237 27.43 13.81 -11.88
N GLY A 238 27.78 14.85 -11.14
CA GLY A 238 27.65 16.24 -11.58
C GLY A 238 28.99 16.88 -11.91
N ASP A 239 28.93 18.06 -12.51
CA ASP A 239 30.03 18.91 -12.93
C ASP A 239 30.54 19.84 -11.81
N LEU A 240 30.76 19.32 -10.61
CA LEU A 240 31.20 20.07 -9.41
C LEU A 240 32.52 20.86 -9.56
N HIS A 241 33.24 20.67 -10.67
CA HIS A 241 34.41 21.47 -11.03
C HIS A 241 34.05 22.85 -11.60
N ILE A 242 32.79 23.04 -12.01
CA ILE A 242 32.20 24.33 -12.36
C ILE A 242 31.67 24.97 -11.08
N ASP A 243 30.58 24.41 -10.52
CA ASP A 243 30.02 24.71 -9.20
C ASP A 243 28.99 23.63 -8.76
N GLU A 244 28.34 23.80 -7.61
CA GLU A 244 27.31 22.89 -7.09
C GLU A 244 25.92 23.03 -7.74
N HIS A 245 25.70 24.09 -8.53
CA HIS A 245 24.36 24.54 -8.93
C HIS A 245 23.60 23.46 -9.70
N HIS A 246 24.17 22.99 -10.82
CA HIS A 246 23.54 21.98 -11.67
C HIS A 246 23.32 20.65 -10.92
N THR A 247 24.25 20.28 -10.03
CA THR A 247 24.14 19.06 -9.21
C THR A 247 22.95 19.11 -8.26
N ILE A 248 22.74 20.23 -7.56
CA ILE A 248 21.62 20.38 -6.61
C ILE A 248 20.29 20.48 -7.36
N GLU A 249 20.22 21.33 -8.38
CA GLU A 249 19.00 21.56 -9.16
C GLU A 249 18.51 20.26 -9.83
N ASP A 250 19.38 19.59 -10.59
CA ASP A 250 19.00 18.40 -11.33
C ASP A 250 18.67 17.21 -10.41
N THR A 251 19.28 17.14 -9.22
CA THR A 251 18.93 16.14 -8.19
C THR A 251 17.53 16.38 -7.65
N ALA A 252 17.18 17.64 -7.35
CA ALA A 252 15.84 17.98 -6.90
C ALA A 252 14.78 17.66 -7.97
N LEU A 253 15.06 17.96 -9.24
CA LEU A 253 14.20 17.58 -10.37
C LEU A 253 14.02 16.05 -10.45
N ALA A 254 15.10 15.28 -10.39
CA ALA A 254 15.04 13.83 -10.45
C ALA A 254 14.26 13.21 -9.27
N ILE A 255 14.42 13.73 -8.05
CA ILE A 255 13.64 13.31 -6.87
C ILE A 255 12.15 13.64 -7.11
N GLY A 256 11.83 14.85 -7.56
CA GLY A 256 10.46 15.26 -7.87
C GLY A 256 9.79 14.35 -8.92
N GLU A 257 10.51 14.01 -9.98
CA GLU A 257 10.05 13.07 -11.01
C GLU A 257 9.83 11.64 -10.45
N ALA A 258 10.72 11.17 -9.57
CA ALA A 258 10.58 9.87 -8.90
C ALA A 258 9.35 9.84 -7.99
N PHE A 259 9.11 10.88 -7.19
CA PHE A 259 7.89 11.04 -6.39
C PHE A 259 6.64 11.04 -7.26
N GLY A 260 6.67 11.77 -8.38
CA GLY A 260 5.59 11.81 -9.35
C GLY A 260 5.24 10.42 -9.89
N LYS A 261 6.25 9.59 -10.21
CA LYS A 261 6.08 8.20 -10.65
C LYS A 261 5.57 7.29 -9.55
N ALA A 262 6.16 7.35 -8.36
CA ALA A 262 5.82 6.49 -7.23
C ALA A 262 4.39 6.73 -6.72
N LEU A 263 3.91 7.98 -6.78
CA LEU A 263 2.51 8.31 -6.44
C LEU A 263 1.50 7.72 -7.43
N GLY A 264 1.94 7.31 -8.63
CA GLY A 264 1.10 6.66 -9.63
C GLY A 264 -0.15 7.46 -9.98
N ASP A 265 -1.30 6.78 -9.97
CA ASP A 265 -2.61 7.40 -10.25
C ASP A 265 -3.23 8.15 -9.06
N LYS A 266 -2.50 8.22 -7.93
CA LYS A 266 -2.85 8.99 -6.73
C LYS A 266 -4.17 8.58 -6.08
N ARG A 267 -4.72 7.39 -6.38
CA ARG A 267 -5.91 6.86 -5.70
C ARG A 267 -5.57 6.42 -4.28
N GLY A 268 -6.49 6.69 -3.34
CA GLY A 268 -6.37 6.24 -1.95
C GLY A 268 -5.39 7.02 -1.06
N ILE A 269 -4.71 8.06 -1.56
CA ILE A 269 -3.90 8.94 -0.71
C ILE A 269 -4.77 9.95 0.04
N GLU A 270 -4.38 10.31 1.26
CA GLU A 270 -5.05 11.36 2.04
C GLU A 270 -5.04 12.71 1.30
N ARG A 271 -4.02 12.90 0.43
CA ARG A 271 -3.74 14.08 -0.40
C ARG A 271 -3.30 15.30 0.42
N TYR A 272 -3.66 15.40 1.71
CA TYR A 272 -3.68 16.62 2.53
C TYR A 272 -2.92 16.50 3.89
N GLY A 273 -2.37 17.60 4.42
CA GLY A 273 -1.75 17.73 5.76
C GLY A 273 -2.02 19.13 6.36
N TYR A 274 -2.11 19.29 7.70
CA TYR A 274 -2.74 20.45 8.38
C TYR A 274 -1.81 21.37 9.18
N CYS A 275 -0.56 21.47 8.76
CA CYS A 275 0.30 22.64 8.95
C CYS A 275 1.16 22.69 7.70
N LEU A 276 1.09 23.76 6.91
CA LEU A 276 1.71 23.80 5.59
C LEU A 276 2.95 24.70 5.66
N PRO A 277 4.16 24.11 5.71
CA PRO A 277 5.36 24.86 5.44
C PRO A 277 5.45 25.13 3.94
N MET A 278 5.88 26.33 3.57
CA MET A 278 6.28 26.67 2.21
C MET A 278 7.46 27.63 2.29
N ASP A 279 8.64 27.13 1.94
CA ASP A 279 9.92 27.80 2.10
C ASP A 279 10.10 28.35 3.52
N ASP A 280 10.21 29.67 3.67
CA ASP A 280 10.36 30.37 4.94
C ASP A 280 9.03 30.59 5.67
N CYS A 281 7.90 30.17 5.10
CA CYS A 281 6.58 30.34 5.66
C CYS A 281 6.04 29.07 6.32
N LEU A 282 5.37 29.23 7.46
CA LEU A 282 4.47 28.24 8.04
C LEU A 282 3.05 28.81 8.10
N ALA A 283 2.08 28.12 7.49
CA ALA A 283 0.67 28.54 7.47
C ALA A 283 -0.30 27.48 8.00
N GLN A 284 -1.34 27.96 8.69
CA GLN A 284 -2.42 27.17 9.27
C GLN A 284 -3.77 27.78 8.89
N ALA A 285 -4.75 26.92 8.63
CA ALA A 285 -6.15 27.30 8.49
C ALA A 285 -7.05 26.28 9.19
N ALA A 286 -7.90 26.72 10.11
CA ALA A 286 -8.92 25.90 10.76
C ALA A 286 -10.31 26.41 10.37
N ILE A 287 -11.21 25.50 10.01
CA ILE A 287 -12.55 25.84 9.48
C ILE A 287 -13.65 25.01 10.15
N ASP A 288 -14.79 25.65 10.41
CA ASP A 288 -16.02 25.03 10.89
C ASP A 288 -17.23 25.56 10.10
N PHE A 289 -17.92 24.68 9.38
CA PHE A 289 -19.18 24.99 8.67
C PHE A 289 -20.41 24.92 9.59
N GLY A 290 -20.30 25.49 10.78
CA GLY A 290 -21.32 25.44 11.83
C GLY A 290 -22.44 26.49 11.71
N GLY A 291 -22.64 27.08 10.52
CA GLY A 291 -23.73 28.02 10.21
C GLY A 291 -23.56 29.44 10.76
N ARG A 292 -22.42 29.76 11.38
CA ARG A 292 -22.11 31.08 11.95
C ARG A 292 -20.89 31.69 11.27
N PRO A 293 -20.99 32.92 10.73
CA PRO A 293 -19.85 33.58 10.10
C PRO A 293 -18.90 34.20 11.14
N TRP A 294 -17.62 33.82 11.09
CA TRP A 294 -16.56 34.46 11.87
C TRP A 294 -15.19 34.28 11.22
N LEU A 295 -14.33 35.29 11.28
CA LEU A 295 -12.93 35.19 10.86
C LEU A 295 -12.00 35.67 11.98
N VAL A 296 -10.98 34.86 12.28
CA VAL A 296 -9.77 35.27 12.97
C VAL A 296 -8.61 35.23 11.97
N TRP A 297 -7.86 36.31 11.89
CA TRP A 297 -6.77 36.48 10.93
C TRP A 297 -5.50 36.95 11.62
N GLU A 298 -4.50 36.07 11.64
CA GLU A 298 -3.17 36.28 12.22
C GLU A 298 -2.10 36.07 11.14
N ALA A 299 -2.17 36.84 10.07
CA ALA A 299 -1.15 36.89 9.03
C ALA A 299 -0.89 38.35 8.65
N GLU A 300 0.31 38.84 8.98
CA GLU A 300 0.73 40.20 8.65
C GLU A 300 1.44 40.20 7.29
N PHE A 301 1.09 41.15 6.44
CA PHE A 301 1.75 41.37 5.15
C PHE A 301 2.44 42.73 5.11
N LYS A 302 3.75 42.75 4.86
CA LYS A 302 4.56 43.99 4.88
C LYS A 302 4.65 44.69 3.53
N ARG A 303 4.37 43.97 2.43
CA ARG A 303 4.31 44.56 1.09
C ARG A 303 2.93 45.15 0.85
N GLU A 304 2.88 46.26 0.13
CA GLU A 304 1.61 46.82 -0.34
C GLU A 304 0.91 45.88 -1.34
N LYS A 305 1.70 45.24 -2.23
CA LYS A 305 1.20 44.30 -3.24
C LYS A 305 2.12 43.10 -3.45
N ILE A 306 1.52 41.98 -3.83
CA ILE A 306 2.21 40.79 -4.38
C ILE A 306 1.77 40.63 -5.83
N GLY A 307 2.69 40.88 -6.77
CA GLY A 307 2.31 41.14 -8.16
C GLY A 307 1.39 42.36 -8.22
N GLU A 308 0.22 42.20 -8.86
CA GLU A 308 -0.79 43.25 -8.98
C GLU A 308 -1.82 43.25 -7.83
N MET A 309 -1.80 42.25 -6.94
CA MET A 309 -2.81 42.10 -5.89
C MET A 309 -2.42 42.86 -4.62
N PRO A 310 -3.22 43.83 -4.14
CA PRO A 310 -3.03 44.46 -2.85
C PRO A 310 -3.15 43.46 -1.71
N THR A 311 -2.21 43.47 -0.78
CA THR A 311 -2.13 42.46 0.28
C THR A 311 -3.27 42.57 1.29
N GLU A 312 -3.85 43.75 1.47
CA GLU A 312 -5.07 43.95 2.27
C GLU A 312 -6.26 43.13 1.75
N MET A 313 -6.31 42.86 0.44
CA MET A 313 -7.42 42.14 -0.17
C MET A 313 -7.46 40.65 0.22
N PHE A 314 -6.37 40.10 0.77
CA PHE A 314 -6.36 38.74 1.27
C PHE A 314 -7.28 38.58 2.49
N PHE A 315 -7.15 39.45 3.50
CA PHE A 315 -8.07 39.46 4.64
C PHE A 315 -9.52 39.63 4.16
N HIS A 316 -9.75 40.59 3.27
CA HIS A 316 -11.09 40.88 2.74
C HIS A 316 -11.70 39.68 2.00
N PHE A 317 -10.89 38.94 1.22
CA PHE A 317 -11.35 37.71 0.57
C PHE A 317 -11.83 36.68 1.59
N PHE A 318 -11.00 36.34 2.58
CA PHE A 318 -11.35 35.31 3.57
C PHE A 318 -12.49 35.75 4.49
N LYS A 319 -12.60 37.04 4.78
CA LYS A 319 -13.73 37.59 5.55
C LYS A 319 -15.03 37.47 4.77
N SER A 320 -15.00 37.86 3.49
CA SER A 320 -16.16 37.76 2.61
C SER A 320 -16.58 36.30 2.41
N PHE A 321 -15.61 35.39 2.29
CA PHE A 321 -15.86 33.96 2.22
C PHE A 321 -16.52 33.43 3.49
N SER A 322 -15.96 33.71 4.68
CA SER A 322 -16.51 33.21 5.95
C SER A 322 -17.94 33.72 6.18
N ASP A 323 -18.21 34.95 5.76
CA ASP A 323 -19.51 35.58 5.90
C ASP A 323 -20.57 34.95 5.00
N ALA A 324 -20.26 34.82 3.70
CA ALA A 324 -21.19 34.27 2.73
C ALA A 324 -21.43 32.76 2.93
N SER A 325 -20.38 32.01 3.29
CA SER A 325 -20.48 30.57 3.56
C SER A 325 -21.00 30.25 4.97
N LYS A 326 -21.15 31.26 5.83
CA LYS A 326 -21.55 31.13 7.24
C LYS A 326 -20.67 30.13 8.00
N CYS A 327 -19.36 30.24 7.83
CA CYS A 327 -18.38 29.40 8.52
C CYS A 327 -17.54 30.20 9.51
N ASN A 328 -17.04 29.52 10.55
CA ASN A 328 -15.94 30.04 11.35
C ASN A 328 -14.63 29.68 10.66
N LEU A 329 -13.71 30.64 10.58
CA LEU A 329 -12.41 30.50 9.95
C LEU A 329 -11.34 31.11 10.84
N ASN A 330 -10.25 30.39 11.09
CA ASN A 330 -9.09 30.87 11.82
C ASN A 330 -7.84 30.61 10.97
N ILE A 331 -7.12 31.68 10.61
CA ILE A 331 -5.94 31.61 9.74
C ILE A 331 -4.76 32.26 10.44
N LYS A 332 -3.63 31.56 10.43
CA LYS A 332 -2.34 32.05 10.91
C LYS A 332 -1.23 31.77 9.90
N ALA A 333 -0.33 32.72 9.70
CA ALA A 333 0.90 32.47 8.95
C ALA A 333 2.08 33.30 9.44
N GLU A 334 3.25 32.66 9.52
CA GLU A 334 4.52 33.29 9.85
C GLU A 334 5.50 33.05 8.71
N GLY A 335 6.34 34.02 8.37
CA GLY A 335 7.28 33.96 7.24
C GLY A 335 7.74 35.35 6.78
N ASN A 336 8.87 35.41 6.08
CA ASN A 336 9.49 36.64 5.58
C ASN A 336 9.05 36.99 4.15
N ASN A 337 8.84 35.99 3.28
CA ASN A 337 8.37 36.22 1.92
C ASN A 337 6.85 36.28 1.88
N GLU A 338 6.34 37.43 1.46
CA GLU A 338 4.91 37.71 1.39
C GLU A 338 4.17 36.81 0.39
N HIS A 339 4.78 36.50 -0.75
CA HIS A 339 4.20 35.56 -1.72
C HIS A 339 4.06 34.18 -1.08
N HIS A 340 5.08 33.74 -0.34
CA HIS A 340 5.06 32.43 0.28
C HIS A 340 3.99 32.34 1.37
N LYS A 341 3.85 33.40 2.18
CA LYS A 341 2.79 33.49 3.18
C LYS A 341 1.41 33.29 2.60
N ILE A 342 1.04 34.07 1.58
CA ILE A 342 -0.33 33.99 1.08
C ILE A 342 -0.62 32.68 0.35
N GLU A 343 0.32 32.18 -0.44
CA GLU A 343 0.14 30.92 -1.13
C GLU A 343 0.04 29.75 -0.13
N ALA A 344 0.84 29.77 0.94
CA ALA A 344 0.77 28.77 2.00
C ALA A 344 -0.58 28.81 2.73
N ILE A 345 -1.12 30.00 3.03
CA ILE A 345 -2.46 30.19 3.62
C ILE A 345 -3.55 29.58 2.73
N PHE A 346 -3.57 29.92 1.44
CA PHE A 346 -4.59 29.40 0.52
C PHE A 346 -4.51 27.88 0.37
N LYS A 347 -3.29 27.31 0.34
CA LYS A 347 -3.11 25.85 0.34
C LYS A 347 -3.64 25.25 1.63
N ALA A 348 -3.25 25.75 2.80
CA ALA A 348 -3.73 25.25 4.10
C ALA A 348 -5.27 25.31 4.19
N PHE A 349 -5.87 26.43 3.80
CA PHE A 349 -7.32 26.62 3.76
C PHE A 349 -8.05 25.59 2.89
N ALA A 350 -7.57 25.37 1.68
CA ALA A 350 -8.16 24.38 0.77
C ALA A 350 -8.06 22.95 1.33
N LYS A 351 -6.97 22.61 2.03
CA LYS A 351 -6.79 21.30 2.68
C LYS A 351 -7.81 21.10 3.80
N SER A 352 -7.97 22.11 4.66
CA SER A 352 -8.91 22.08 5.78
C SER A 352 -10.36 21.97 5.32
N ILE A 353 -10.74 22.60 4.20
CA ILE A 353 -12.07 22.43 3.62
C ILE A 353 -12.35 20.97 3.26
N LYS A 354 -11.51 20.27 2.48
CA LYS A 354 -11.85 18.87 2.14
C LYS A 354 -11.81 17.93 3.33
N MET A 355 -11.05 18.23 4.40
CA MET A 355 -11.18 17.48 5.66
C MET A 355 -12.57 17.70 6.27
N ALA A 356 -13.01 18.96 6.40
CA ALA A 356 -14.31 19.31 7.00
C ALA A 356 -15.52 18.79 6.20
N LEU A 357 -15.36 18.58 4.89
CA LEU A 357 -16.43 18.05 4.03
C LEU A 357 -16.47 16.51 3.97
N LYS A 358 -15.56 15.79 4.64
CA LYS A 358 -15.55 14.32 4.66
C LYS A 358 -16.84 13.82 5.31
N ARG A 359 -17.57 12.94 4.62
CA ARG A 359 -18.82 12.36 5.12
C ARG A 359 -18.51 11.07 5.87
N GLU A 360 -18.91 10.99 7.14
CA GLU A 360 -18.85 9.78 7.96
C GLU A 360 -20.19 9.63 8.69
N GLY A 361 -20.84 8.47 8.54
CA GLY A 361 -22.19 8.25 9.09
C GLY A 361 -23.30 9.03 8.37
N ASN A 362 -24.49 9.08 8.98
CA ASN A 362 -25.69 9.73 8.45
C ASN A 362 -26.40 10.65 9.47
N GLU A 363 -25.69 11.01 10.55
CA GLU A 363 -26.21 11.87 11.60
C GLU A 363 -25.85 13.34 11.34
N LEU A 364 -26.70 14.27 11.76
CA LEU A 364 -26.37 15.68 11.73
C LEU A 364 -25.35 15.96 12.85
N PRO A 365 -24.15 16.50 12.57
CA PRO A 365 -23.07 16.62 13.55
C PRO A 365 -23.27 17.84 14.47
N THR A 366 -24.39 17.86 15.19
CA THR A 366 -24.79 18.93 16.11
C THR A 366 -25.67 18.38 17.22
N THR A 367 -25.44 18.84 18.44
CA THR A 367 -26.32 18.52 19.59
C THR A 367 -27.62 19.31 19.57
N LYS A 368 -27.71 20.37 18.77
CA LYS A 368 -28.88 21.27 18.72
C LYS A 368 -29.97 20.81 17.76
N GLY A 369 -29.75 19.72 17.02
CA GLY A 369 -30.66 19.21 16.00
C GLY A 369 -30.76 20.05 14.71
N ILE A 370 -30.04 21.18 14.63
CA ILE A 370 -29.95 22.05 13.44
C ILE A 370 -28.58 22.74 13.39
N ILE A 371 -28.14 23.11 12.18
CA ILE A 371 -26.91 23.88 11.89
C ILE A 371 -27.29 25.16 11.15
#